data_AF-A0A7C8VEM9-F1
#
_entry.id   AF-A0A7C8VEM9-F1
#
_cell.length_a   1.000
_cell.length_b   1.000
_cell.length_c   1.000
_cell.angle_alpha   90.00
_cell.angle_beta   90.00
_cell.angle_gamma   90.00
#
_symmetry.space_group_name_H-M   'P 1'
#
loop_
_entity.id
_entity.type
_entity.pdbx_description
1 polymer ?
#
loop_
_entity_poly.entity_id
_entity_poly.type
_entity_poly.pdbx_seq_one_letter_code
_entity_poly.pdbx_strand_id
1 'polypeptide(L)'
;MASTRPPPPRPSAPGGSSSNSAAPNQTLYISNLNDKIHKPDLKIALYTLFSTYGVVLDVIALKTAKMRGQAHVAFRDIAGASSAMRGCQGMVIFGKEM
;
A
#
# COMPACT_ATOMS: atom_id res chain seq x y z
N MET A 1 15.45 -55.35 -17.16
CA MET A 1 14.37 -54.39 -17.50
C MET A 1 14.39 -53.29 -16.46
N ALA A 2 14.97 -52.15 -16.82
CA ALA A 2 15.11 -50.97 -15.96
C ALA A 2 13.89 -50.06 -16.15
N SER A 3 13.17 -49.73 -15.07
CA SER A 3 12.24 -48.60 -15.01
C SER A 3 11.70 -48.38 -13.60
N THR A 4 12.32 -47.47 -12.84
CA THR A 4 11.59 -46.66 -11.86
C THR A 4 12.10 -45.23 -11.96
N ARG A 5 11.18 -44.32 -12.24
CA ARG A 5 11.39 -42.91 -12.61
C ARG A 5 11.84 -42.06 -11.39
N PRO A 6 12.56 -40.95 -11.63
CA PRO A 6 13.05 -40.06 -10.57
C PRO A 6 11.92 -39.30 -9.85
N PRO A 7 12.15 -38.80 -8.61
CA PRO A 7 11.17 -38.03 -7.85
C PRO A 7 10.91 -36.65 -8.48
N PRO A 8 9.71 -36.06 -8.29
CA PRO A 8 9.41 -34.73 -8.79
C PRO A 8 10.25 -33.65 -8.07
N PRO A 9 10.68 -32.59 -8.80
CA PRO A 9 11.32 -31.43 -8.19
C PRO A 9 10.34 -30.69 -7.28
N ARG A 10 10.81 -30.26 -6.11
CA ARG A 10 10.09 -29.37 -5.19
C ARG A 10 9.60 -28.13 -5.94
N PRO A 11 8.41 -27.59 -5.63
CA PRO A 11 8.06 -26.27 -6.13
C PRO A 11 9.02 -25.23 -5.55
N SER A 12 9.85 -24.67 -6.41
CA SER A 12 10.60 -23.44 -6.16
C SER A 12 9.60 -22.30 -5.97
N ALA A 13 9.72 -21.61 -4.86
CA ALA A 13 8.97 -20.40 -4.55
C ALA A 13 9.14 -19.31 -5.63
N PRO A 14 8.11 -18.50 -5.91
CA PRO A 14 8.31 -17.11 -6.27
C PRO A 14 8.32 -16.27 -4.98
N GLY A 15 9.45 -15.60 -4.74
CA GLY A 15 9.56 -14.59 -3.69
C GLY A 15 8.60 -13.42 -3.94
N GLY A 16 7.84 -13.09 -2.90
CA GLY A 16 7.31 -11.75 -2.66
C GLY A 16 7.96 -11.25 -1.39
N SER A 17 8.89 -10.31 -1.57
CA SER A 17 9.77 -9.74 -0.56
C SER A 17 9.06 -9.31 0.72
N SER A 18 9.70 -9.56 1.85
CA SER A 18 9.38 -9.01 3.17
C SER A 18 9.05 -7.51 3.09
N SER A 19 7.86 -7.13 3.56
CA SER A 19 7.67 -5.81 4.14
C SER A 19 6.52 -5.86 5.13
N ASN A 20 6.89 -6.21 6.36
CA ASN A 20 6.19 -5.95 7.61
C ASN A 20 4.78 -6.52 7.72
N SER A 21 4.63 -7.48 8.63
CA SER A 21 3.36 -7.83 9.26
C SER A 21 2.86 -6.62 10.07
N ALA A 22 2.50 -5.53 9.40
CA ALA A 22 1.73 -4.47 9.99
C ALA A 22 0.39 -5.12 10.33
N ALA A 23 0.11 -5.27 11.63
CA ALA A 23 -1.17 -5.74 12.10
C ALA A 23 -2.27 -5.05 11.27
N PRO A 24 -3.29 -5.79 10.83
CA PRO A 24 -4.22 -5.28 9.85
C PRO A 24 -4.99 -4.12 10.50
N ASN A 25 -4.64 -2.90 10.09
CA ASN A 25 -5.10 -1.65 10.68
C ASN A 25 -6.08 -0.99 9.72
N GLN A 26 -7.12 -0.37 10.28
CA GLN A 26 -8.08 0.41 9.50
C GLN A 26 -7.43 1.66 8.89
N THR A 27 -6.32 2.14 9.47
CA THR A 27 -5.62 3.34 9.02
C THR A 27 -4.30 2.96 8.36
N LEU A 28 -4.11 3.37 7.11
CA LEU A 28 -2.85 3.22 6.40
C LEU A 28 -1.99 4.46 6.57
N TYR A 29 -0.71 4.24 6.88
CA TYR A 29 0.30 5.28 6.85
C TYR A 29 0.98 5.29 5.49
N ILE A 30 1.19 6.49 4.98
CA ILE A 30 1.75 6.74 3.67
C ILE A 30 2.88 7.73 3.83
N SER A 31 4.07 7.34 3.37
CA SER A 31 5.27 8.18 3.35
C SER A 31 5.71 8.50 1.93
N ASN A 32 6.70 9.38 1.81
CA ASN A 32 7.33 9.74 0.54
C ASN A 32 6.42 10.45 -0.49
N LEU A 33 5.33 11.08 -0.04
CA LEU A 33 4.45 11.86 -0.90
C LEU A 33 5.11 13.15 -1.40
N ASN A 34 4.76 13.58 -2.62
CA ASN A 34 5.27 14.83 -3.16
C ASN A 34 4.70 16.04 -2.40
N ASP A 35 5.60 16.80 -1.81
CA ASP A 35 5.28 17.90 -0.92
C ASP A 35 4.91 19.22 -1.62
N LYS A 36 5.22 19.29 -2.93
CA LYS A 36 4.87 20.41 -3.81
C LYS A 36 3.36 20.47 -4.09
N ILE A 37 2.65 19.34 -4.01
CA ILE A 37 1.20 19.25 -4.27
C ILE A 37 0.41 19.96 -3.17
N HIS A 38 -0.67 20.66 -3.52
CA HIS A 38 -1.52 21.35 -2.55
C HIS A 38 -2.21 20.35 -1.61
N LYS A 39 -2.35 20.70 -0.32
CA LYS A 39 -3.00 19.84 0.68
C LYS A 39 -4.38 19.33 0.26
N PRO A 40 -5.33 20.15 -0.22
CA PRO A 40 -6.65 19.65 -0.64
C PRO A 40 -6.55 18.70 -1.84
N ASP A 41 -5.69 19.02 -2.81
CA ASP A 41 -5.48 18.21 -4.01
C ASP A 41 -4.93 16.83 -3.67
N LEU A 42 -3.94 16.78 -2.76
CA LEU A 42 -3.38 15.54 -2.25
C LEU A 42 -4.43 14.68 -1.53
N LYS A 43 -5.30 15.29 -0.71
CA LYS A 43 -6.41 14.57 -0.06
C LYS A 43 -7.35 13.96 -1.10
N ILE A 44 -7.72 14.72 -2.13
CA ILE A 44 -8.64 14.27 -3.18
C ILE A 44 -8.03 13.15 -4.00
N ALA A 45 -6.74 13.27 -4.36
CA ALA A 45 -6.03 12.24 -5.11
C ALA A 45 -5.92 10.93 -4.32
N LEU A 46 -5.51 11.01 -3.04
CA LEU A 46 -5.45 9.85 -2.15
C LEU A 46 -6.84 9.24 -1.97
N TYR A 47 -7.86 10.05 -1.68
CA TYR A 47 -9.22 9.57 -1.51
C TYR A 47 -9.72 8.84 -2.75
N THR A 48 -9.55 9.43 -3.94
CA THR A 48 -9.97 8.84 -5.21
C THR A 48 -9.26 7.51 -5.48
N LEU A 49 -7.95 7.45 -5.24
CA LEU A 49 -7.15 6.23 -5.42
C LEU A 49 -7.61 5.12 -4.47
N PHE A 50 -7.69 5.43 -3.18
CA PHE A 50 -7.99 4.46 -2.14
C PHE A 50 -9.46 4.03 -2.11
N SER A 51 -10.36 4.87 -2.63
CA SER A 51 -11.78 4.55 -2.78
C SER A 51 -12.03 3.34 -3.71
N THR A 52 -11.05 2.93 -4.53
CA THR A 52 -11.15 1.74 -5.39
C THR A 52 -11.02 0.43 -4.60
N TYR A 53 -10.34 0.45 -3.45
CA TYR A 53 -10.12 -0.72 -2.60
C TYR A 53 -11.14 -0.86 -1.47
N GLY A 54 -11.74 0.26 -1.03
CA GLY A 54 -12.73 0.26 0.03
C GLY A 54 -13.26 1.64 0.37
N VAL A 55 -14.22 1.70 1.29
CA VAL A 55 -14.81 2.97 1.74
C VAL A 55 -13.80 3.70 2.65
N VAL A 56 -13.32 4.84 2.17
CA VAL A 56 -12.43 5.74 2.93
C VAL A 56 -13.28 6.65 3.82
N LEU A 57 -12.96 6.70 5.12
CA LEU A 57 -13.63 7.56 6.09
C LEU A 57 -13.04 8.97 6.09
N ASP A 58 -11.72 9.06 6.21
CA ASP A 58 -11.00 10.34 6.20
C ASP A 58 -9.57 10.16 5.72
N VAL A 59 -9.02 11.22 5.13
CA VAL A 59 -7.62 11.31 4.74
C VAL A 59 -7.00 12.42 5.58
N ILE A 60 -5.95 12.12 6.33
CA ILE A 60 -5.23 13.11 7.15
C ILE A 60 -3.88 13.37 6.49
N ALA A 61 -3.73 14.54 5.88
CA ALA A 61 -2.47 15.00 5.31
C ALA A 61 -2.05 16.32 5.98
N LEU A 62 -0.83 16.35 6.53
CA LEU A 62 -0.28 17.49 7.25
C LEU A 62 0.95 18.00 6.50
N LYS A 63 1.01 19.32 6.24
CA LYS A 63 2.13 19.98 5.56
C LYS A 63 3.18 20.57 6.52
N THR A 64 3.07 20.28 7.81
CA THR A 64 4.03 20.72 8.82
C THR A 64 5.43 20.19 8.50
N ALA A 65 6.50 20.90 8.88
CA ALA A 65 7.88 20.49 8.61
C ALA A 65 8.20 19.03 8.97
N LYS A 66 7.56 18.49 10.02
CA LYS A 66 7.68 17.09 10.46
C LYS A 66 6.80 16.07 9.72
N MET A 67 5.71 16.51 9.08
CA MET A 67 4.71 15.66 8.42
C MET A 67 4.67 15.86 6.90
N ARG A 68 5.52 16.74 6.37
CA ARG A 68 5.61 17.01 4.93
C ARG A 68 5.96 15.71 4.20
N GLY A 69 5.15 15.35 3.20
CA GLY A 69 5.31 14.09 2.46
C GLY A 69 4.75 12.86 3.19
N GLN A 70 3.94 13.05 4.24
CA GLN A 70 3.28 11.96 4.96
C GLN A 70 1.76 12.18 4.98
N ALA A 71 1.03 11.08 4.91
CA ALA A 71 -0.42 11.06 5.05
C ALA A 71 -0.89 9.80 5.78
N HIS A 72 -2.07 9.90 6.38
CA HIS A 72 -2.81 8.76 6.90
C HIS A 72 -4.14 8.66 6.19
N VAL A 73 -4.55 7.44 5.83
CA VAL A 73 -5.84 7.17 5.19
C VAL A 73 -6.60 6.20 6.07
N ALA A 74 -7.72 6.66 6.64
CA ALA A 74 -8.60 5.84 7.46
C ALA A 74 -9.67 5.18 6.59
N PHE A 75 -9.77 3.86 6.67
CA PHE A 75 -10.80 3.07 6.01
C PHE A 75 -11.88 2.66 6.99
N ARG A 76 -13.08 2.39 6.46
CA ARG A 76 -14.16 1.79 7.23
C ARG A 76 -13.83 0.36 7.67
N ASP A 77 -13.21 -0.40 6.79
CA ASP A 77 -12.95 -1.83 6.99
C ASP A 77 -11.47 -2.18 6.81
N ILE A 78 -11.03 -3.16 7.61
CA ILE A 78 -9.65 -3.65 7.64
C ILE A 78 -9.28 -4.39 6.34
N ALA A 79 -10.23 -5.07 5.70
CA ALA A 79 -10.01 -5.74 4.43
C ALA A 79 -9.71 -4.73 3.31
N GLY A 80 -10.43 -3.60 3.29
CA GLY A 80 -10.18 -2.51 2.33
C GLY A 80 -8.77 -1.92 2.51
N ALA A 81 -8.39 -1.65 3.76
CA ALA A 81 -7.04 -1.19 4.09
C ALA A 81 -5.95 -2.21 3.71
N SER A 82 -6.18 -3.50 3.95
CA SER A 82 -5.21 -4.56 3.62
C SER A 82 -5.04 -4.73 2.10
N SER A 83 -6.12 -4.65 1.33
CA SER A 83 -6.07 -4.68 -0.14
C SER A 83 -5.38 -3.45 -0.70
N ALA A 84 -5.70 -2.27 -0.18
CA ALA A 84 -5.04 -1.02 -0.54
C ALA A 84 -3.53 -1.05 -0.23
N MET A 85 -3.12 -1.58 0.93
CA MET A 85 -1.71 -1.72 1.27
C MET A 85 -0.99 -2.59 0.23
N ARG A 86 -1.56 -3.73 -0.16
CA ARG A 86 -0.93 -4.61 -1.17
C ARG A 86 -0.93 -4.02 -2.57
N GLY A 87 -1.97 -3.26 -2.93
CA GLY A 87 -2.11 -2.65 -4.25
C GLY A 87 -1.30 -1.36 -4.42
N CYS A 88 -1.09 -0.60 -3.35
CA CYS A 88 -0.40 0.69 -3.39
C CYS A 88 1.04 0.65 -2.87
N GLN A 89 1.48 -0.45 -2.24
CA GLN A 89 2.89 -0.62 -1.85
C GLN A 89 3.75 -0.77 -3.10
N GLY A 90 4.61 0.22 -3.37
CA GLY A 90 5.41 0.32 -4.59
C GLY A 90 4.74 1.07 -5.74
N MET A 91 3.59 1.73 -5.52
CA MET A 91 2.99 2.59 -6.55
C MET A 91 3.67 3.95 -6.61
N VAL A 92 3.99 4.42 -7.82
CA VAL A 92 4.55 5.75 -8.03
C VAL A 92 3.41 6.77 -8.04
N ILE A 93 3.28 7.57 -6.99
CA ILE A 93 2.26 8.61 -6.88
C ILE A 93 2.94 9.99 -7.05
N PHE A 94 2.56 10.72 -8.09
CA PHE A 94 3.12 12.04 -8.46
C PHE A 94 4.65 12.04 -8.66
N GLY A 95 5.20 10.97 -9.25
CA GLY A 95 6.63 10.87 -9.59
C GLY A 95 7.55 10.48 -8.42
N LYS A 96 6.98 10.07 -7.27
CA LYS A 96 7.71 9.46 -6.15
C LYS A 96 7.09 8.11 -5.79
N GLU A 97 7.92 7.09 -5.62
CA GLU A 97 7.48 5.73 -5.20
C GLU A 97 6.94 5.76 -3.77
N MET A 98 5.76 5.17 -3.56
CA MET A 98 5.05 5.08 -2.26
C MET A 98 5.33 3.77 -1.54
#